data_AF-A0AAW8KCY5-F1
#
_entry.id   AF-A0AAW8KCY5-F1
#
_cell.length_a   1.000
_cell.length_b   1.000
_cell.length_c   1.000
_cell.angle_alpha   90.00
_cell.angle_beta   90.00
_cell.angle_gamma   90.00
#
_symmetry.space_group_name_H-M   'P 1'
#
loop_
_entity.id
_entity.type
_entity.pdbx_description
1 polymer ?
#
loop_
_entity_poly.entity_id
_entity_poly.type
_entity_poly.pdbx_seq_one_letter_code
_entity_poly.pdbx_strand_id
1 'polypeptide(L)'
;PNVVHDHQFKSGFTNQYLNKYGISTTDVIFELTEHTAIEDMESFKAALNHYRRQGYETALDDVGAGESGLNTLLDLSPTYLKLDMHIIRD
;
A
#
# COMPACT_ATOMS: atom_id res chain seq x y z
N PRO A 1 9.54 2.89 4.63
CA PRO A 1 8.24 3.59 4.79
C PRO A 1 8.32 5.10 5.13
N ASN A 2 9.46 5.78 4.90
CA ASN A 2 9.58 7.20 5.26
C ASN A 2 8.88 8.17 4.29
N VAL A 3 8.39 7.71 3.14
CA VAL A 3 7.81 8.58 2.10
C VAL A 3 6.50 9.23 2.56
N VAL A 4 5.66 8.52 3.31
CA VAL A 4 4.38 9.07 3.83
C VAL A 4 4.63 10.13 4.89
N HIS A 5 5.73 10.02 5.64
CA HIS A 5 6.12 10.94 6.69
C HIS A 5 7.17 11.97 6.22
N ASP A 6 7.60 11.92 4.96
CA ASP A 6 8.60 12.83 4.41
C ASP A 6 7.98 14.20 4.16
N HIS A 7 8.47 15.23 4.85
CA HIS A 7 8.02 16.61 4.66
C HIS A 7 8.28 17.15 3.24
N GLN A 8 9.19 16.54 2.48
CA GLN A 8 9.44 16.85 1.07
C GLN A 8 8.48 16.12 0.13
N PHE A 9 7.67 15.17 0.64
CA PHE A 9 6.66 14.49 -0.15
C PHE A 9 5.62 15.50 -0.63
N LYS A 10 5.65 15.79 -1.93
CA LYS A 10 4.64 16.63 -2.58
C LYS A 10 3.41 15.77 -2.83
N SER A 11 2.24 16.20 -2.40
CA SER A 11 1.01 15.50 -2.77
C SER A 11 0.72 15.69 -4.27
N GLY A 12 0.15 14.67 -4.90
CA GLY A 12 -0.41 14.77 -6.26
C GLY A 12 0.56 14.65 -7.45
N PHE A 13 1.89 14.56 -7.24
CA PHE A 13 2.83 14.45 -8.37
C PHE A 13 2.60 13.17 -9.20
N THR A 14 2.28 12.03 -8.56
CA THR A 14 2.07 10.77 -9.27
C THR A 14 0.98 10.91 -10.33
N ASN A 15 -0.19 11.42 -9.93
CA ASN A 15 -1.31 11.63 -10.85
C ASN A 15 -0.95 12.61 -11.98
N GLN A 16 -0.22 13.68 -11.66
CA GLN A 16 0.29 14.61 -12.67
C GLN A 16 1.17 13.92 -13.72
N TYR A 17 2.09 13.05 -13.29
CA TYR A 17 2.96 12.32 -14.22
C TYR A 17 2.22 11.27 -15.03
N LEU A 18 1.28 10.53 -14.41
CA LEU A 18 0.47 9.56 -15.14
C LEU A 18 -0.36 10.23 -16.23
N ASN A 19 -1.02 11.35 -15.93
CA ASN A 19 -1.74 12.15 -16.93
C ASN A 19 -0.82 12.67 -18.03
N LYS A 20 0.39 13.15 -17.67
CA LYS A 20 1.37 13.67 -18.64
C LYS A 20 1.79 12.60 -19.66
N TYR A 21 1.89 11.34 -19.23
CA TYR A 21 2.35 10.23 -20.08
C TYR A 21 1.21 9.33 -20.58
N GLY A 22 -0.05 9.65 -20.27
CA GLY A 22 -1.22 8.85 -20.69
C GLY A 22 -1.27 7.47 -20.07
N ILE A 23 -0.74 7.30 -18.85
CA ILE A 23 -0.73 6.03 -18.10
C ILE A 23 -1.97 5.97 -17.21
N SER A 24 -2.64 4.82 -17.15
CA SER A 24 -3.81 4.64 -16.27
C SER A 24 -3.37 4.54 -14.80
N THR A 25 -4.21 5.00 -13.88
CA THR A 25 -3.99 4.77 -12.44
C THR A 25 -4.05 3.29 -12.07
N THR A 26 -4.73 2.47 -12.89
CA THR A 26 -4.78 1.01 -12.73
C THR A 26 -3.49 0.32 -13.19
N ASP A 27 -2.60 1.02 -13.91
CA ASP A 27 -1.29 0.47 -14.30
C ASP A 27 -0.24 0.65 -13.19
N VAL A 28 -0.64 1.27 -12.07
CA VAL A 28 0.23 1.56 -10.92
C VAL A 28 -0.41 1.02 -9.64
N ILE A 29 0.31 0.13 -8.97
CA ILE A 29 -0.09 -0.43 -7.68
C ILE A 29 0.78 0.19 -6.60
N PHE A 30 0.13 0.71 -5.55
CA PHE A 30 0.84 1.11 -4.34
C PHE A 30 1.00 -0.09 -3.40
N GLU A 31 2.24 -0.54 -3.25
CA GLU A 31 2.59 -1.58 -2.30
C GLU A 31 2.94 -0.98 -0.94
N LEU A 32 2.44 -1.62 0.11
CA LEU A 32 2.72 -1.27 1.49
C LEU A 32 3.03 -2.55 2.27
N THR A 33 4.03 -2.54 3.13
CA THR A 33 4.45 -3.72 3.91
C THR A 33 3.61 -3.90 5.18
N GLU A 34 3.37 -5.15 5.61
CA GLU A 34 2.67 -5.47 6.86
C GLU A 34 3.25 -4.74 8.09
N HIS A 35 4.58 -4.69 8.22
CA HIS A 35 5.24 -4.07 9.37
C HIS A 35 4.85 -2.59 9.57
N THR A 36 4.82 -1.82 8.47
CA THR A 36 4.42 -0.40 8.49
C THR A 36 2.94 -0.23 8.91
N ALA A 37 2.07 -1.18 8.56
CA ALA A 37 0.65 -1.13 8.95
C ALA A 37 0.44 -1.37 10.44
N ILE A 38 1.27 -2.24 11.05
CA ILE A 38 1.17 -2.55 12.48
C ILE A 38 1.65 -1.36 13.33
N GLU A 39 2.65 -0.61 12.87
CA GLU A 39 3.19 0.55 13.60
C GLU A 39 2.20 1.73 13.69
N ASP A 40 1.47 2.02 12.60
CA ASP A 40 0.49 3.11 12.53
C ASP A 40 -0.69 2.79 11.60
N MET A 41 -1.63 1.99 12.11
CA MET A 41 -2.80 1.51 11.36
C MET A 41 -3.71 2.63 10.85
N GLU A 42 -3.86 3.73 11.60
CA GLU A 42 -4.77 4.83 11.23
C GLU A 42 -4.20 5.65 10.07
N SER A 43 -2.94 6.05 10.15
CA SER A 43 -2.27 6.73 9.02
C SER A 43 -2.24 5.85 7.78
N PHE A 44 -2.09 4.54 7.98
CA PHE A 44 -2.10 3.56 6.90
C PHE A 44 -3.47 3.45 6.21
N LYS A 45 -4.55 3.32 6.98
CA LYS A 45 -5.94 3.34 6.46
C LYS A 45 -6.21 4.65 5.70
N ALA A 46 -5.73 5.78 6.22
CA ALA A 46 -5.86 7.07 5.55
C ALA A 46 -5.13 7.10 4.20
N ALA A 47 -3.90 6.57 4.12
CA ALA A 47 -3.11 6.49 2.91
C ALA A 47 -3.74 5.56 1.85
N LEU A 48 -4.16 4.35 2.23
CA LEU A 48 -4.87 3.44 1.33
C LEU A 48 -6.13 4.08 0.75
N ASN A 49 -6.96 4.67 1.61
CA ASN A 49 -8.18 5.32 1.17
C ASN A 49 -7.90 6.53 0.28
N HIS A 50 -6.80 7.26 0.52
CA HIS A 50 -6.36 8.34 -0.34
C HIS A 50 -6.02 7.86 -1.77
N TYR A 51 -5.30 6.75 -1.91
CA TYR A 51 -4.95 6.19 -3.22
C TYR A 51 -6.16 5.52 -3.91
N ARG A 52 -7.00 4.80 -3.16
CA ARG A 52 -8.24 4.21 -3.70
C ARG A 52 -9.18 5.25 -4.28
N ARG A 53 -9.37 6.38 -3.59
CA ARG A 53 -10.20 7.49 -4.10
C ARG A 53 -9.66 8.12 -5.39
N GLN A 54 -8.38 7.92 -5.69
CA GLN A 54 -7.76 8.37 -6.93
C GLN A 54 -7.78 7.29 -8.04
N GLY A 55 -8.34 6.11 -7.77
CA GLY A 55 -8.44 5.02 -8.75
C GLY A 55 -7.19 4.15 -8.85
N TYR A 56 -6.29 4.22 -7.87
CA TYR A 56 -5.16 3.29 -7.79
C TYR A 56 -5.56 1.99 -7.11
N GLU A 57 -4.89 0.92 -7.51
CA GLU A 57 -4.91 -0.35 -6.80
C GLU A 57 -3.84 -0.37 -5.69
N THR A 58 -4.05 -1.23 -4.71
CA THR A 58 -3.20 -1.30 -3.52
C THR A 58 -2.83 -2.74 -3.20
N ALA A 59 -1.60 -2.97 -2.76
CA ALA A 59 -1.12 -4.28 -2.34
C ALA A 59 -0.59 -4.24 -0.91
N LEU A 60 -0.81 -5.33 -0.17
CA LEU A 60 -0.15 -5.58 1.10
C LEU A 60 0.97 -6.60 0.90
N ASP A 61 2.19 -6.22 1.28
CA ASP A 61 3.43 -6.98 1.09
C ASP A 61 3.91 -7.67 2.38
N ASP A 62 4.70 -8.73 2.21
CA ASP A 62 5.27 -9.57 3.27
C ASP A 62 4.24 -10.11 4.27
N VAL A 63 3.05 -10.46 3.77
CA VAL A 63 1.96 -10.91 4.65
C VAL A 63 2.28 -12.26 5.25
N GLY A 64 2.18 -12.32 6.58
CA GLY A 64 2.43 -13.52 7.39
C GLY A 64 3.90 -13.69 7.81
N ALA A 65 4.74 -12.67 7.59
CA ALA A 65 6.05 -12.58 8.23
C ALA A 65 5.96 -12.27 9.74
N GLY A 66 4.78 -11.85 10.24
CA GLY A 66 4.50 -11.58 11.66
C GLY A 66 3.18 -12.20 12.14
N GLU A 67 2.82 -11.99 13.42
CA GLU A 67 1.66 -12.65 14.04
C GLU A 67 0.28 -12.05 13.67
N SER A 68 0.22 -10.94 12.91
CA SER A 68 -1.01 -10.15 12.72
C SER A 68 -1.55 -10.08 11.28
N GLY A 69 -0.96 -10.80 10.32
CA GLY A 69 -1.25 -10.64 8.90
C GLY A 69 -2.73 -10.78 8.51
N LEU A 70 -3.48 -11.70 9.15
CA LEU A 70 -4.90 -11.89 8.86
C LEU A 70 -5.78 -10.74 9.38
N ASN A 71 -5.47 -10.21 10.57
CA ASN A 71 -6.21 -9.06 11.13
C ASN A 71 -5.94 -7.81 10.30
N THR A 72 -4.67 -7.59 9.93
CA THR A 72 -4.26 -6.50 9.05
C THR A 72 -4.94 -6.60 7.67
N LEU A 73 -5.10 -7.79 7.10
CA LEU A 73 -5.86 -8.00 5.87
C LEU A 73 -7.33 -7.56 6.01
N LEU A 74 -8.00 -7.99 7.08
CA LEU A 74 -9.41 -7.64 7.33
C LEU A 74 -9.62 -6.13 7.47
N ASP A 75 -8.70 -5.48 8.17
CA ASP A 75 -8.76 -4.04 8.42
C ASP A 75 -8.48 -3.18 7.18
N LEU A 76 -7.60 -3.66 6.29
CA LEU A 76 -7.09 -2.86 5.19
C LEU A 76 -7.77 -3.15 3.86
N SER A 77 -8.23 -4.38 3.62
CA SER A 77 -8.90 -4.81 2.38
C SER A 77 -8.17 -4.38 1.08
N PRO A 78 -6.87 -4.66 0.91
CA PRO A 78 -6.11 -4.35 -0.31
C PRO A 78 -6.65 -5.08 -1.55
N THR A 79 -6.30 -4.59 -2.73
CA THR A 79 -6.61 -5.25 -4.02
C THR A 79 -5.82 -6.54 -4.17
N TYR A 80 -4.55 -6.50 -3.76
CA TYR A 80 -3.62 -7.61 -3.88
C TYR A 80 -3.01 -7.97 -2.53
N LEU A 81 -2.73 -9.26 -2.36
CA LEU A 81 -2.00 -9.81 -1.23
C LEU A 81 -0.72 -10.47 -1.75
N LYS A 82 0.43 -10.08 -1.22
CA LYS A 82 1.71 -10.75 -1.47
C LYS A 82 2.08 -11.52 -0.21
N LEU A 83 2.06 -12.85 -0.31
CA LEU A 83 2.44 -13.74 0.79
C LEU A 83 3.97 -13.78 0.90
N ASP A 84 4.46 -13.72 2.13
CA ASP A 84 5.89 -13.89 2.39
C ASP A 84 6.37 -15.28 1.90
N MET A 85 7.55 -15.30 1.29
CA MET A 85 8.10 -16.49 0.65
C MET A 85 8.44 -17.61 1.65
N HIS A 86 8.71 -17.29 2.92
CA HIS A 86 8.94 -18.28 3.97
C HIS A 86 7.71 -19.18 4.16
N ILE A 87 6.50 -18.62 4.05
CA ILE A 87 5.24 -19.37 4.18
C ILE A 87 5.09 -20.44 3.10
N ILE A 88 5.65 -20.19 1.91
CA ILE A 88 5.52 -21.09 0.75
C ILE A 88 6.62 -22.16 0.71
N ARG A 89 7.76 -21.90 1.36
CA ARG A 89 8.97 -22.75 1.25
C ARG A 89 9.12 -23.79 2.36
N ASP A 90 8.24 -23.77 3.37
CA ASP A 90 8.14 -24.83 4.39
C ASP A 90 7.37 -26.06 3.90
#